data_AF-A0A713WNB2-F1
#
_entry.id   AF-A0A713WNB2-F1
#
_cell.length_a   1.000
_cell.length_b   1.000
_cell.length_c   1.000
_cell.angle_alpha   90.00
_cell.angle_beta   90.00
_cell.angle_gamma   90.00
#
_symmetry.space_group_name_H-M   'P 1'
#
loop_
_entity.id
_entity.type
_entity.pdbx_description
1 polymer ?
#
loop_
_entity_poly.entity_id
_entity_poly.type
_entity_poly.pdbx_seq_one_letter_code
_entity_poly.pdbx_strand_id
1 'polypeptide(L)'
;MTLKAKDRSGSNDVHALLSPSGAKKWLTCPASLICEKDIPNTSGKAAVLGTAMHSLSEYHLNAYIRGTALPLERDVGAYVLEEGKGAVKALIKPMKGAVLVTDDMVEQVRKYTDYCKAIIDVAAYAKLEMRVNLTEVLHPGYEGVETFGTADIVAVQGLA
;
A
#
# COMPACT_ATOMS: atom_id res chain seq x y z
N MET A 1 -11.80 -11.31 22.56
CA MET A 1 -10.45 -10.74 22.42
C MET A 1 -10.61 -9.37 21.75
N THR A 2 -10.51 -8.28 22.50
CA THR A 2 -10.82 -6.95 21.98
C THR A 2 -9.64 -6.47 21.13
N LEU A 3 -9.76 -6.59 19.81
CA LEU A 3 -8.74 -6.14 18.86
C LEU A 3 -8.66 -4.61 18.91
N LYS A 4 -7.74 -4.07 19.72
CA LYS A 4 -7.31 -2.68 19.62
C LYS A 4 -5.97 -2.65 18.89
N ALA A 5 -5.90 -1.92 17.79
CA ALA A 5 -4.64 -1.37 17.30
C ALA A 5 -4.91 -0.06 16.56
N LYS A 6 -4.74 1.06 17.27
CA LYS A 6 -4.24 2.29 16.65
C LYS A 6 -2.73 2.10 16.55
N ASP A 7 -2.25 1.58 15.42
CA ASP A 7 -0.82 1.60 15.13
C ASP A 7 -0.61 1.91 13.66
N ARG A 8 0.33 2.82 13.38
CA ARG A 8 0.66 3.26 12.02
C ARG A 8 1.47 2.16 11.32
N SER A 9 1.14 1.95 10.06
CA SER A 9 1.58 0.93 9.11
C SER A 9 3.10 0.77 9.00
N GLY A 10 3.53 -0.45 8.65
CA GLY A 10 4.94 -0.78 8.41
C GLY A 10 5.45 -0.13 7.13
N SER A 11 6.71 0.34 7.14
CA SER A 11 7.32 1.01 5.98
C SER A 11 7.31 0.12 4.73
N ASN A 12 6.87 0.70 3.61
CA ASN A 12 6.88 0.09 2.27
C ASN A 12 8.28 0.11 1.62
N ASP A 13 9.30 0.61 2.30
CA ASP A 13 10.65 0.74 1.72
C ASP A 13 11.47 -0.55 1.85
N VAL A 14 11.08 -1.45 2.76
CA VAL A 14 11.81 -2.70 3.04
C VAL A 14 11.02 -3.88 2.51
N HIS A 15 11.59 -4.53 1.50
CA HIS A 15 11.05 -5.73 0.87
C HIS A 15 11.88 -6.95 1.26
N ALA A 16 11.22 -8.01 1.70
CA ALA A 16 11.85 -9.31 1.86
C ALA A 16 12.31 -9.84 0.50
N LEU A 17 13.41 -10.60 0.48
CA LEU A 17 13.91 -11.25 -0.74
C LEU A 17 12.82 -12.15 -1.37
N LEU A 18 12.11 -12.89 -0.53
CA LEU A 18 10.95 -13.71 -0.91
C LEU A 18 9.62 -12.99 -0.63
N SER A 19 9.53 -11.68 -0.88
CA SER A 19 8.28 -10.94 -0.63
C SER A 19 7.10 -11.46 -1.46
N PRO A 20 5.85 -11.34 -0.95
CA PRO A 20 4.64 -11.72 -1.70
C PRO A 20 4.46 -10.95 -3.00
N SER A 21 4.80 -9.65 -3.05
CA SER A 21 4.76 -8.85 -4.28
C SER A 21 5.78 -9.33 -5.31
N GLY A 22 6.88 -9.95 -4.86
CA GLY A 22 7.87 -10.64 -5.70
C GLY A 22 7.50 -12.08 -6.07
N ALA A 23 6.37 -12.63 -5.59
CA ALA A 23 6.04 -14.06 -5.72
C ALA A 23 6.05 -14.57 -7.15
N LYS A 24 5.54 -13.77 -8.10
CA LYS A 24 5.58 -14.14 -9.51
C LYS A 24 7.00 -14.41 -10.01
N LYS A 25 8.00 -13.65 -9.55
CA LYS A 25 9.41 -13.85 -9.94
C LYS A 25 9.94 -15.15 -9.36
N TRP A 26 9.90 -15.29 -8.04
CA TRP A 26 10.57 -16.40 -7.36
C TRP A 26 9.83 -17.73 -7.46
N LEU A 27 8.52 -17.75 -7.70
CA LEU A 27 7.80 -18.96 -8.07
C LEU A 27 8.12 -19.43 -9.49
N THR A 28 8.45 -18.50 -10.41
CA THR A 28 8.77 -18.83 -11.80
C THR A 28 10.24 -19.22 -11.95
N CYS A 29 11.14 -18.44 -11.34
CA CYS A 29 12.58 -18.66 -11.38
C CYS A 29 13.20 -18.17 -10.06
N PRO A 30 13.36 -19.06 -9.05
CA PRO A 30 13.97 -18.68 -7.77
C PRO A 30 15.37 -18.07 -7.93
N ALA A 31 16.15 -18.56 -8.90
CA ALA A 31 17.50 -18.08 -9.17
C ALA A 31 17.55 -16.62 -9.64
N SER A 32 16.49 -16.09 -10.25
CA SER A 32 16.47 -14.71 -10.74
C SER A 32 16.61 -13.69 -9.63
N LEU A 33 16.14 -14.01 -8.41
CA LEU A 33 16.29 -13.12 -7.26
C LEU A 33 17.75 -12.91 -6.86
N ILE A 34 18.56 -13.96 -6.94
CA ILE A 34 19.99 -13.86 -6.63
C ILE A 34 20.70 -13.06 -7.72
N CYS A 35 20.33 -13.24 -8.99
CA CYS A 35 20.88 -12.46 -10.09
C CYS A 35 20.56 -10.96 -9.98
N GLU A 36 19.40 -10.60 -9.43
CA GLU A 36 18.95 -9.20 -9.31
C GLU A 36 19.33 -8.54 -7.96
N LYS A 37 19.74 -9.31 -6.95
CA LYS A 37 19.92 -8.82 -5.57
C LYS A 37 20.78 -7.56 -5.46
N ASP A 38 21.88 -7.51 -6.22
CA ASP A 38 22.84 -6.40 -6.18
C ASP A 38 22.60 -5.37 -7.29
N ILE A 39 21.53 -5.53 -8.08
CA ILE A 39 21.12 -4.58 -9.12
C ILE A 39 20.21 -3.53 -8.51
N PRO A 40 20.52 -2.22 -8.64
CA PRO A 40 19.67 -1.16 -8.10
C PRO A 40 18.23 -1.24 -8.65
N ASN A 41 17.27 -1.36 -7.75
CA ASN A 41 15.85 -1.27 -8.10
C ASN A 41 15.47 0.21 -8.29
N THR A 42 15.48 0.68 -9.53
CA THR A 42 15.11 2.06 -9.87
C THR A 42 13.63 2.14 -10.26
N SER A 43 12.92 3.09 -9.65
CA SER A 43 11.51 3.33 -9.95
C SER A 43 11.37 4.06 -11.28
N GLY A 44 10.63 3.46 -12.22
CA GLY A 44 10.15 4.16 -13.41
C GLY A 44 8.99 5.10 -13.09
N LYS A 45 8.62 5.97 -14.05
CA LYS A 45 7.50 6.91 -13.90
C LYS A 45 6.18 6.23 -13.51
N ALA A 46 5.93 5.03 -14.03
CA ALA A 46 4.72 4.27 -13.70
C ALA A 46 4.72 3.79 -12.23
N ALA A 47 5.87 3.35 -11.71
CA ALA A 47 5.99 2.94 -10.32
C ALA A 47 5.78 4.13 -9.37
N VAL A 48 6.38 5.28 -9.69
CA VAL A 48 6.17 6.55 -8.97
C VAL A 48 4.69 6.94 -8.92
N LEU A 49 4.02 6.91 -10.08
CA LEU A 49 2.60 7.26 -10.18
C LEU A 49 1.74 6.28 -9.36
N GLY A 50 2.03 4.98 -9.43
CA GLY A 50 1.37 3.94 -8.63
C GLY A 50 1.49 4.19 -7.13
N THR A 51 2.70 4.47 -6.63
CA THR A 51 2.94 4.82 -5.23
C THR A 51 2.15 6.05 -4.78
N ALA A 52 2.05 7.06 -5.64
CA ALA A 52 1.26 8.25 -5.36
C ALA A 52 -0.25 7.95 -5.29
N MET A 53 -0.76 7.10 -6.18
CA MET A 53 -2.16 6.64 -6.16
C MET A 53 -2.48 5.79 -4.93
N HIS A 54 -1.59 4.89 -4.51
CA HIS A 54 -1.75 4.13 -3.25
C HIS A 54 -1.77 5.06 -2.04
N SER A 55 -0.85 6.03 -1.98
CA SER A 55 -0.80 7.01 -0.88
C SER A 55 -2.08 7.86 -0.80
N LEU A 56 -2.59 8.32 -1.94
CA LEU A 56 -3.85 9.07 -2.00
C LEU A 56 -5.03 8.18 -1.58
N SER A 57 -5.07 6.93 -2.04
CA SER A 57 -6.10 5.96 -1.67
C SER A 57 -6.08 5.65 -0.17
N GLU A 58 -4.90 5.39 0.41
CA GLU A 58 -4.72 5.15 1.83
C GLU A 58 -5.24 6.34 2.65
N TYR A 59 -4.89 7.57 2.25
CA TYR A 59 -5.36 8.78 2.92
C TYR A 59 -6.90 8.85 2.98
N HIS A 60 -7.56 8.63 1.84
CA HIS A 60 -9.02 8.67 1.74
C HIS A 60 -9.71 7.52 2.46
N LEU A 61 -9.19 6.29 2.35
CA LEU A 61 -9.75 5.13 3.04
C LEU A 61 -9.57 5.24 4.57
N ASN A 62 -8.45 5.78 5.04
CA ASN A 62 -8.26 6.08 6.45
C ASN A 62 -9.25 7.14 6.96
N ALA A 63 -9.51 8.17 6.16
CA ALA A 63 -10.50 9.20 6.51
C ALA A 63 -11.92 8.61 6.53
N TYR A 64 -12.23 7.70 5.59
CA TYR A 64 -13.48 6.96 5.55
C TYR A 64 -13.71 6.10 6.80
N ILE A 65 -12.73 5.27 7.17
CA ILE A 65 -12.79 4.44 8.40
C ILE A 65 -12.96 5.30 9.66
N ARG A 66 -12.42 6.53 9.68
CA ARG A 66 -12.56 7.48 10.80
C ARG A 66 -13.89 8.26 10.79
N GLY A 67 -14.70 8.15 9.74
CA GLY A 67 -15.91 8.96 9.57
C GLY A 67 -15.64 10.43 9.23
N THR A 68 -14.44 10.74 8.72
CA THR A 68 -14.00 12.11 8.37
C THR A 68 -13.66 12.25 6.89
N ALA A 69 -14.24 11.42 6.03
CA ALA A 69 -13.98 11.43 4.59
C ALA A 69 -14.39 12.77 3.96
N LEU A 70 -13.54 13.25 3.05
CA LEU A 70 -13.83 14.39 2.17
C LEU A 70 -13.87 13.92 0.72
N PRO A 71 -14.53 14.66 -0.20
CA PRO A 71 -14.53 14.32 -1.62
C PRO A 71 -13.10 14.32 -2.19
N LEU A 72 -12.78 13.31 -3.01
CA LEU A 72 -11.49 13.15 -3.70
C LEU A 72 -11.18 14.32 -4.65
N GLU A 73 -12.20 14.93 -5.23
CA GLU A 73 -12.12 16.08 -6.15
C GLU A 73 -11.41 17.28 -5.52
N ARG A 74 -11.43 17.38 -4.19
CA ARG A 74 -10.73 18.44 -3.44
C ARG A 74 -9.22 18.38 -3.66
N ASP A 75 -8.67 17.22 -3.97
CA ASP A 75 -7.24 17.02 -4.11
C ASP A 75 -6.75 17.26 -5.55
N VAL A 76 -7.65 17.52 -6.52
CA VAL A 76 -7.23 17.91 -7.89
C VAL A 76 -6.39 19.18 -7.83
N GLY A 77 -5.21 19.14 -8.45
CA GLY A 77 -4.24 20.23 -8.41
C GLY A 77 -3.33 20.24 -7.17
N ALA A 78 -3.58 19.36 -6.19
CA ALA A 78 -2.65 19.10 -5.10
C ALA A 78 -1.49 18.21 -5.56
N TYR A 79 -0.53 18.00 -4.65
CA TYR A 79 0.64 17.17 -4.92
C TYR A 79 0.82 16.10 -3.85
N VAL A 80 1.07 14.86 -4.30
CA VAL A 80 1.52 13.77 -3.42
C VAL A 80 3.04 13.79 -3.37
N LEU A 81 3.62 13.78 -2.17
CA LEU A 81 5.07 13.68 -2.01
C LEU A 81 5.50 12.22 -2.20
N GLU A 82 6.51 12.01 -3.06
CA GLU A 82 7.18 10.72 -3.17
C GLU A 82 7.67 10.22 -1.81
N GLU A 83 7.68 8.90 -1.67
CA GLU A 83 8.12 8.07 -0.53
C GLU A 83 7.06 7.55 0.45
N GLY A 84 5.75 7.73 0.24
CA GLY A 84 4.74 7.01 1.06
C GLY A 84 4.87 7.25 2.59
N LYS A 85 5.58 8.31 3.00
CA LYS A 85 5.91 8.63 4.40
C LYS A 85 5.10 9.79 4.96
N GLY A 86 4.17 10.35 4.19
CA GLY A 86 3.49 11.58 4.58
C GLY A 86 2.06 11.66 4.10
N ALA A 87 1.22 12.34 4.90
CA ALA A 87 -0.11 12.73 4.48
C ALA A 87 -0.02 13.51 3.16
N VAL A 88 -1.03 13.33 2.30
CA VAL A 88 -1.23 14.21 1.14
C VAL A 88 -1.27 15.64 1.66
N LYS A 89 -0.29 16.45 1.25
CA LYS A 89 -0.24 17.87 1.60
C LYS A 89 -0.61 18.65 0.36
N ALA A 90 -1.62 19.51 0.47
CA ALA A 90 -1.89 20.51 -0.55
C ALA A 90 -0.70 21.47 -0.63
N LEU A 91 0.23 21.19 -1.55
CA LEU A 91 1.39 22.06 -1.80
C LEU A 91 1.01 23.08 -2.86
N ILE A 92 1.29 24.36 -2.57
CA ILE A 92 1.04 25.48 -3.49
C ILE A 92 2.12 25.55 -4.58
N LYS A 93 3.24 24.85 -4.41
CA LYS A 93 4.34 24.77 -5.38
C LYS A 93 4.88 23.33 -5.49
N PRO A 94 5.22 22.86 -6.70
CA PRO A 94 5.81 21.54 -6.89
C PRO A 94 7.16 21.45 -6.17
N MET A 95 7.31 20.48 -5.28
CA MET A 95 8.62 20.07 -4.76
C MET A 95 9.22 18.99 -5.67
N LYS A 96 10.55 18.85 -5.64
CA LYS A 96 11.23 17.77 -6.37
C LYS A 96 10.68 16.41 -5.90
N GLY A 97 10.25 15.57 -6.85
CA GLY A 97 9.63 14.26 -6.55
C GLY A 97 8.14 14.33 -6.21
N ALA A 98 7.48 15.49 -6.33
CA ALA A 98 6.04 15.58 -6.10
C ALA A 98 5.25 15.16 -7.34
N VAL A 99 4.20 14.36 -7.15
CA VAL A 99 3.28 13.91 -8.21
C VAL A 99 2.02 14.77 -8.17
N LEU A 100 1.70 15.44 -9.29
CA LEU A 100 0.47 16.23 -9.43
C LEU A 100 -0.74 15.30 -9.44
N VAL A 101 -1.74 15.61 -8.63
CA VAL A 101 -3.04 14.94 -8.65
C VAL A 101 -3.88 15.54 -9.77
N THR A 102 -4.13 14.74 -10.80
CA THR A 102 -4.97 15.09 -11.96
C THR A 102 -6.38 14.51 -11.82
N ASP A 103 -7.31 14.97 -12.67
CA ASP A 103 -8.66 14.41 -12.73
C ASP A 103 -8.65 12.90 -13.03
N ASP A 104 -7.81 12.46 -13.98
CA ASP A 104 -7.67 11.03 -14.30
C ASP A 104 -7.12 10.23 -13.11
N MET A 105 -6.13 10.78 -12.39
CA MET A 105 -5.63 10.15 -11.15
C MET A 105 -6.74 10.00 -10.10
N VAL A 106 -7.57 11.03 -9.92
CA VAL A 106 -8.74 10.98 -9.03
C VAL A 106 -9.75 9.93 -9.49
N GLU A 107 -10.00 9.81 -10.80
CA GLU A 107 -10.91 8.78 -11.34
C GLU A 107 -10.39 7.36 -11.04
N GLN A 108 -9.10 7.09 -11.26
CA GLN A 108 -8.53 5.78 -10.97
C GLN A 108 -8.52 5.46 -9.47
N VAL A 109 -8.15 6.44 -8.63
CA VAL A 109 -8.18 6.29 -7.17
C VAL A 109 -9.61 6.06 -6.66
N ARG A 110 -10.60 6.73 -7.25
CA ARG A 110 -12.01 6.51 -6.90
C ARG A 110 -12.44 5.06 -7.13
N LYS A 111 -12.11 4.48 -8.29
CA LYS A 111 -12.46 3.08 -8.61
C LYS A 111 -11.96 2.12 -7.53
N TYR A 112 -10.70 2.28 -7.10
CA TYR A 112 -10.13 1.46 -6.05
C TYR A 112 -10.76 1.74 -4.68
N THR A 113 -10.86 3.01 -4.29
CA THR A 113 -11.39 3.37 -2.97
C THR A 113 -12.85 2.98 -2.80
N ASP A 114 -13.70 3.10 -3.82
CA ASP A 114 -15.10 2.71 -3.76
C ASP A 114 -15.25 1.18 -3.65
N TYR A 115 -14.40 0.41 -4.34
CA TYR A 115 -14.32 -1.04 -4.14
C TYR A 115 -13.94 -1.40 -2.70
N CYS A 116 -12.92 -0.74 -2.13
CA CYS A 116 -12.50 -0.97 -0.76
C CYS A 116 -13.57 -0.60 0.27
N LYS A 117 -14.28 0.53 0.08
CA LYS A 117 -15.37 0.95 0.99
C LYS A 117 -16.46 -0.11 1.11
N ALA A 118 -16.90 -0.67 -0.03
CA ALA A 118 -17.90 -1.74 -0.03
C ALA A 118 -17.47 -2.97 0.79
N ILE A 119 -16.18 -3.31 0.77
CA ILE A 119 -15.62 -4.39 1.57
C ILE A 119 -15.53 -3.99 3.06
N ILE A 120 -15.07 -2.78 3.34
CA ILE A 120 -14.94 -2.25 4.71
C ILE A 120 -16.30 -2.25 5.41
N ASP A 121 -17.37 -1.84 4.73
CA ASP A 121 -18.72 -1.72 5.30
C ASP A 121 -19.29 -3.04 5.81
N VAL A 122 -18.91 -4.16 5.20
CA VAL A 122 -19.37 -5.50 5.59
C VAL A 122 -18.36 -6.26 6.45
N ALA A 123 -17.17 -5.71 6.67
CA ALA A 123 -16.11 -6.35 7.42
C ALA A 123 -16.28 -6.15 8.93
N ALA A 124 -16.02 -7.21 9.71
CA ALA A 124 -15.90 -7.11 11.16
C ALA A 124 -14.56 -6.47 11.58
N TYR A 125 -13.55 -6.60 10.73
CA TYR A 125 -12.22 -6.03 10.91
C TYR A 125 -11.70 -5.52 9.57
N ALA A 126 -11.19 -4.28 9.53
CA ALA A 126 -10.50 -3.74 8.36
C ALA A 126 -9.26 -2.95 8.79
N LYS A 127 -8.14 -3.17 8.11
CA LYS A 127 -6.88 -2.43 8.31
C LYS A 127 -6.25 -2.14 6.96
N LEU A 128 -5.70 -0.94 6.81
CA LEU A 128 -4.98 -0.49 5.61
C LEU A 128 -3.47 -0.56 5.85
N GLU A 129 -2.71 -0.73 4.77
CA GLU A 129 -1.23 -0.79 4.79
C GLU A 129 -0.71 -1.73 5.91
N MET A 130 -1.32 -2.91 6.01
CA MET A 130 -0.99 -3.87 7.05
C MET A 130 0.23 -4.68 6.62
N ARG A 131 1.31 -4.63 7.42
CA ARG A 131 2.43 -5.56 7.29
C ARG A 131 1.93 -6.97 7.58
N VAL A 132 2.10 -7.87 6.62
CA VAL A 132 1.78 -9.29 6.73
C VAL A 132 3.08 -10.06 6.74
N ASN A 133 3.32 -10.81 7.81
CA ASN A 133 4.43 -11.76 7.90
C ASN A 133 3.89 -13.15 7.51
N LEU A 134 4.49 -13.75 6.49
CA LEU A 134 4.14 -15.06 5.96
C LEU A 134 5.28 -16.08 6.16
N THR A 135 6.40 -15.71 6.80
CA THR A 135 7.55 -16.58 7.02
C THR A 135 7.12 -17.89 7.68
N GLU A 136 6.39 -17.82 8.79
CA GLU A 136 5.97 -19.00 9.56
C GLU A 136 5.04 -19.93 8.77
N VAL A 137 4.25 -19.35 7.86
CA VAL A 137 3.27 -20.10 7.06
C VAL A 137 3.95 -20.76 5.85
N LEU A 138 4.83 -20.06 5.16
CA LEU A 138 5.42 -20.51 3.90
C LEU A 138 6.74 -21.27 4.08
N HIS A 139 7.45 -21.04 5.18
CA HIS A 139 8.76 -21.63 5.45
C HIS A 139 8.82 -22.28 6.85
N PRO A 140 7.91 -23.22 7.17
CA PRO A 140 7.90 -23.87 8.47
C PRO A 140 9.20 -24.66 8.70
N GLY A 141 9.88 -24.39 9.81
CA GLY A 141 11.12 -25.08 10.20
C GLY A 141 12.40 -24.60 9.50
N TYR A 142 12.35 -23.49 8.74
CA TYR A 142 13.52 -22.92 8.08
C TYR A 142 13.93 -21.59 8.73
N GLU A 143 15.13 -21.54 9.30
CA GLU A 143 15.67 -20.34 9.94
C GLU A 143 16.39 -19.42 8.94
N GLY A 144 16.37 -18.11 9.20
CA GLY A 144 17.10 -17.11 8.40
C GLY A 144 16.42 -16.71 7.08
N VAL A 145 15.19 -17.15 6.83
CA VAL A 145 14.36 -16.70 5.70
C VAL A 145 13.32 -15.71 6.20
N GLU A 146 13.19 -14.59 5.50
CA GLU A 146 12.12 -13.63 5.71
C GLU A 146 11.18 -13.61 4.52
N THR A 147 9.88 -13.64 4.79
CA THR A 147 8.83 -13.55 3.79
C THR A 147 7.70 -12.71 4.34
N PHE A 148 7.74 -11.42 4.03
CA PHE A 148 6.73 -10.46 4.44
C PHE A 148 6.44 -9.49 3.30
N GLY A 149 5.29 -8.82 3.39
CA GLY A 149 4.91 -7.72 2.52
C GLY A 149 3.94 -6.78 3.21
N THR A 150 3.59 -5.69 2.55
CA THR A 150 2.50 -4.81 3.01
C THR A 150 1.29 -5.07 2.14
N ALA A 151 0.15 -5.36 2.77
CA ALA A 151 -1.14 -5.47 2.12
C ALA A 151 -1.83 -4.10 2.15
N ASP A 152 -2.29 -3.62 0.99
CA ASP A 152 -3.00 -2.34 0.89
C ASP A 152 -4.26 -2.32 1.76
N ILE A 153 -5.00 -3.44 1.79
CA ILE A 153 -6.17 -3.67 2.63
C ILE A 153 -6.22 -5.11 3.15
N VAL A 154 -6.51 -5.25 4.44
CA VAL A 154 -6.86 -6.52 5.08
C VAL A 154 -8.24 -6.34 5.69
N ALA A 155 -9.21 -7.10 5.19
CA ALA A 155 -10.58 -7.09 5.68
C ALA A 155 -11.02 -8.52 6.02
N VAL A 156 -11.66 -8.70 7.17
CA VAL A 156 -12.15 -10.00 7.64
C VAL A 156 -13.63 -9.85 7.99
N GLN A 157 -14.45 -10.69 7.36
CA GLN A 157 -15.85 -10.85 7.73
C GLN A 157 -15.93 -11.89 8.86
N GLY A 158 -16.71 -11.61 9.91
CA GLY A 158 -17.01 -12.61 10.92
C GLY A 158 -17.81 -13.75 10.30
N LEU A 159 -17.49 -15.00 10.65
CA LEU A 159 -18.39 -16.11 10.37
C LEU A 159 -19.63 -15.92 11.27
N ALA A 160 -20.81 -15.84 10.66
CA ALA A 160 -22.09 -15.79 11.35
C ALA A 160 -22.38 -17.11 12.07
#